data_AF-A0A5P9HTJ6-F1
#
_entry.id   AF-A0A5P9HTJ6-F1
#
_cell.length_a   1.000
_cell.length_b   1.000
_cell.length_c   1.000
_cell.angle_alpha   90.00
_cell.angle_beta   90.00
_cell.angle_gamma   90.00
#
_symmetry.space_group_name_H-M   'P 1'
#
loop_
_entity.id
_entity.type
_entity.pdbx_description
1 polymer ?
#
loop_
_entity_poly.entity_id
_entity_poly.type
_entity_poly.pdbx_seq_one_letter_code
_entity_poly.pdbx_strand_id
1 'polypeptide(L)'
;MDSQLLGEEIKRLRKQQSLSQKELSDGICCQTTISSIEKGRALPSIDILYYIALRLNVTIDYFFQINYQNNQTYISDTIISIEEFVKKKKYHDVYEITKLERKLREARDLGRMFNQFVDWHYFRSSQIIGLISWEECVEHLKQLLLSKEINKVHFQDLRIKNVIANVCAENRDYKEAQKHYNDILNTNIKLEAFQRFKLKVYFNLSKLYFYEKLYEQSIEIAEKGIKLSKELEDISMLGNLYLQASQSMFKLRKFNSITIQDYIVNAKFLFQLTKKQQSLEFIKELEKQISELECAQV
;
A
#
# COMPACT_ATOMS: atom_id res chain seq x y z
N MET A 1 17.75 6.99 15.88
CA MET A 1 18.60 8.15 15.57
C MET A 1 19.93 7.60 15.11
N ASP A 2 20.27 7.76 13.83
CA ASP A 2 21.54 7.30 13.27
C ASP A 2 22.67 8.13 13.89
N SER A 3 23.58 7.46 14.60
CA SER A 3 24.68 8.08 15.32
C SER A 3 25.70 8.72 14.37
N GLN A 4 25.87 8.18 13.17
CA GLN A 4 26.84 8.65 12.20
C GLN A 4 26.38 9.95 11.56
N LEU A 5 25.13 10.00 11.09
CA LEU A 5 24.53 11.22 10.53
C LEU A 5 24.46 12.36 11.57
N LEU A 6 24.08 12.04 12.80
CA LEU A 6 24.08 13.01 13.90
C LEU A 6 25.50 13.56 14.14
N GLY A 7 26.50 12.67 14.21
CA GLY A 7 27.87 13.04 14.46
C GLY A 7 28.46 13.93 13.37
N GLU A 8 28.19 13.59 12.10
CA GLU A 8 28.60 14.38 10.93
C GLU A 8 27.98 15.78 10.96
N GLU A 9 26.71 15.88 11.33
CA GLU A 9 26.03 17.18 11.39
C GLU A 9 26.55 18.05 12.54
N ILE A 10 26.70 17.49 13.74
CA ILE A 10 27.28 18.21 14.88
C ILE A 10 28.67 18.74 14.52
N LYS A 11 29.48 17.92 13.84
CA LYS A 11 30.81 18.31 13.35
C LYS A 11 30.73 19.41 12.30
N ARG A 12 29.76 19.35 11.39
CA ARG A 12 29.54 20.36 10.33
C ARG A 12 29.20 21.71 10.96
N LEU A 13 28.21 21.77 11.84
CA LEU A 13 27.80 22.99 12.55
C LEU A 13 28.92 23.56 13.42
N ARG A 14 29.62 22.71 14.17
CA ARG A 14 30.77 23.13 14.99
C ARG A 14 31.84 23.81 14.14
N LYS A 15 32.21 23.20 13.01
CA LYS A 15 33.19 23.76 12.07
C LYS A 15 32.71 25.05 11.42
N GLN A 16 31.42 25.16 11.11
CA GLN A 16 30.83 26.39 10.57
C GLN A 16 30.95 27.57 11.55
N GLN A 17 30.97 27.29 12.85
CA GLN A 17 31.18 28.28 13.91
C GLN A 17 32.64 28.39 14.38
N SER A 18 33.58 27.73 13.69
CA SER A 18 35.02 27.71 14.03
C SER A 18 35.35 27.24 15.45
N LEU A 19 34.46 26.46 16.08
CA LEU A 19 34.66 25.94 17.43
C LEU A 19 35.55 24.68 17.40
N SER A 20 36.43 24.54 18.38
CA SER A 20 37.12 23.30 18.69
C SER A 20 36.20 22.32 19.42
N GLN A 21 36.55 21.02 19.42
CA GLN A 21 35.79 20.03 20.20
C GLN A 21 35.82 20.31 21.69
N LYS A 22 36.91 20.94 22.19
CA LYS A 22 37.06 21.33 23.58
C LYS A 22 36.09 22.45 23.94
N GLU A 23 35.99 23.47 23.09
CA GLU A 23 35.03 24.58 23.26
C GLU A 23 33.58 24.10 23.14
N LEU A 24 33.29 23.18 22.22
CA LEU A 24 31.95 22.58 22.14
C LEU A 24 31.62 21.77 23.41
N SER A 25 32.60 21.09 24.01
CA SER A 25 32.40 20.26 25.20
C SER A 25 32.30 21.03 26.52
N ASP A 26 32.77 22.27 26.57
CA ASP A 26 33.00 23.01 27.82
C ASP A 26 31.71 23.19 28.67
N GLY A 27 31.74 22.80 29.93
CA GLY A 27 30.55 22.83 30.81
C GLY A 27 29.40 21.90 30.39
N ILE A 28 29.59 21.01 29.40
CA ILE A 28 28.59 20.02 28.96
C ILE A 28 29.10 18.60 29.23
N CYS A 29 30.26 18.25 28.67
CA CYS A 29 30.83 16.91 28.75
C CYS A 29 32.34 16.95 28.48
N CYS A 30 32.99 15.78 28.44
CA CYS A 30 34.41 15.70 28.07
C CYS A 30 34.58 15.88 26.55
N GLN A 31 35.71 16.49 26.13
CA GLN A 31 36.08 16.59 24.71
C GLN A 31 36.06 15.23 23.99
N THR A 32 36.48 14.17 24.69
CA THR A 32 36.48 12.79 24.18
C THR A 32 35.07 12.28 23.86
N THR A 33 34.06 12.72 24.60
CA THR A 33 32.65 12.43 24.36
C THR A 33 32.19 13.10 23.08
N ILE A 34 32.50 14.40 22.88
CA ILE A 34 32.23 15.09 21.61
C ILE A 34 32.93 14.40 20.44
N SER A 35 34.20 14.01 20.59
CA SER A 35 34.90 13.28 19.52
C SER A 35 34.24 11.92 19.22
N SER A 36 33.69 11.23 20.22
CA SER A 36 33.03 9.93 20.01
C SER A 36 31.67 10.10 19.33
N ILE A 37 30.93 11.14 19.69
CA ILE A 37 29.68 11.53 19.05
C ILE A 37 29.92 11.91 17.59
N GLU A 38 30.88 12.80 17.30
CA GLU A 38 31.21 13.24 15.93
C GLU A 38 31.70 12.10 15.02
N LYS A 39 32.17 11.00 15.58
CA LYS A 39 32.60 9.80 14.85
C LYS A 39 31.50 8.74 14.75
N GLY A 40 30.30 9.02 15.25
CA GLY A 40 29.17 8.09 15.26
C GLY A 40 29.33 6.89 16.20
N ARG A 41 30.32 6.89 17.10
CA ARG A 41 30.61 5.77 18.00
C ARG A 41 29.74 5.76 19.26
N ALA A 42 29.14 6.90 19.59
CA ALA A 42 28.29 7.06 20.76
C ALA A 42 27.13 8.01 20.45
N LEU A 43 25.94 7.70 20.96
CA LEU A 43 24.81 8.63 20.96
C LEU A 43 24.86 9.49 22.23
N PRO A 44 24.68 10.82 22.14
CA PRO A 44 24.56 11.66 23.32
C PRO A 44 23.26 11.35 24.08
N SER A 45 23.25 11.59 25.39
CA SER A 45 21.99 11.68 26.14
C SER A 45 21.19 12.90 25.67
N ILE A 46 19.89 12.92 25.97
CA ILE A 46 19.02 14.07 25.65
C ILE A 46 19.59 15.37 26.24
N ASP A 47 20.10 15.34 27.47
CA ASP A 47 20.67 16.52 28.12
C ASP A 47 21.92 17.03 27.40
N ILE A 48 22.83 16.13 27.04
CA ILE A 48 24.05 16.48 26.29
C ILE A 48 23.67 17.04 24.92
N LEU A 49 22.73 16.39 24.21
CA LEU A 49 22.26 16.84 22.91
C LEU A 49 21.59 18.22 22.98
N TYR A 50 20.80 18.46 24.03
CA TYR A 50 20.16 19.75 24.28
C TYR A 50 21.19 20.87 24.44
N TYR A 51 22.19 20.68 25.31
CA TYR A 51 23.23 21.71 25.51
C TYR A 51 24.13 21.89 24.29
N ILE A 52 24.42 20.82 23.53
CA ILE A 52 25.11 20.91 22.25
C ILE A 52 24.28 21.76 21.27
N ALA A 53 22.97 21.54 21.19
CA ALA A 53 22.07 22.31 20.33
C ALA A 53 22.07 23.80 20.68
N LEU A 54 21.95 24.12 21.98
CA LEU A 54 22.05 25.50 22.47
C LEU A 54 23.38 26.15 22.06
N ARG A 55 24.50 25.47 22.25
CA ARG A 55 25.83 26.02 21.89
C ARG A 55 26.01 26.19 20.39
N LEU A 56 25.44 25.30 19.59
CA LEU A 56 25.45 25.39 18.14
C LEU A 56 24.34 26.29 17.59
N ASN A 57 23.58 26.98 18.45
CA ASN A 57 22.51 27.89 18.09
C ASN A 57 21.45 27.27 17.15
N VAL A 58 21.08 26.02 17.43
CA VAL A 58 20.01 25.28 16.76
C VAL A 58 19.03 24.72 17.79
N THR A 59 17.80 24.42 17.38
CA THR A 59 16.86 23.71 18.26
C THR A 59 17.25 22.24 18.36
N ILE A 60 16.89 21.58 19.47
CA ILE A 60 17.12 20.13 19.58
C ILE A 60 16.35 19.36 18.49
N ASP A 61 15.18 19.87 18.09
CA ASP A 61 14.35 19.36 16.99
C ASP A 61 15.10 19.29 15.66
N TYR A 62 16.03 20.21 15.40
CA TYR A 62 16.86 20.20 14.19
C TYR A 62 17.61 18.87 14.01
N PHE A 63 18.25 18.37 15.07
CA PHE A 63 18.99 17.11 15.03
C PHE A 63 18.08 15.89 14.87
N PHE A 64 16.83 15.98 15.34
CA PHE A 64 15.83 14.95 15.11
C PHE A 64 15.30 14.98 13.66
N GLN A 65 15.15 16.17 13.06
CA GLN A 65 14.65 16.33 11.69
C GLN A 65 15.56 15.69 10.65
N ILE A 66 16.89 15.74 10.82
CA ILE A 66 17.86 15.17 9.87
C ILE A 66 17.72 13.64 9.79
N ASN A 67 17.55 12.99 10.94
CA ASN A 67 17.31 11.56 11.02
C ASN A 67 15.91 11.18 10.53
N TYR A 68 14.93 12.01 10.86
CA TYR A 68 13.54 11.80 10.46
C TYR A 68 13.37 11.90 8.94
N GLN A 69 13.97 12.89 8.29
CA GLN A 69 13.88 13.10 6.84
C GLN A 69 14.50 11.93 6.06
N ASN A 70 15.71 11.47 6.44
CA ASN A 70 16.36 10.35 5.74
C ASN A 70 15.56 9.05 5.88
N ASN A 71 15.05 8.74 7.08
CA ASN A 71 14.22 7.56 7.29
C ASN A 71 12.87 7.66 6.55
N GLN A 72 12.24 8.84 6.55
CA GLN A 72 10.99 9.06 5.81
C GLN A 72 11.17 8.91 4.30
N THR A 73 12.23 9.49 3.74
CA THR A 73 12.58 9.32 2.32
C THR A 73 12.84 7.86 1.99
N TYR A 74 13.64 7.16 2.80
CA TYR A 74 13.89 5.74 2.62
C TYR A 74 12.61 4.90 2.65
N ILE A 75 11.74 5.13 3.64
CA ILE A 75 10.45 4.45 3.78
C ILE A 75 9.60 4.69 2.53
N SER A 76 9.49 5.96 2.11
CA SER A 76 8.72 6.36 0.93
C SER A 76 9.23 5.69 -0.33
N ASP A 77 10.54 5.76 -0.61
CA ASP A 77 11.17 5.18 -1.79
C ASP A 77 11.02 3.65 -1.83
N THR A 78 11.15 3.02 -0.66
CA THR A 78 10.96 1.56 -0.52
C THR A 78 9.51 1.15 -0.78
N ILE A 79 8.53 1.89 -0.25
CA ILE A 79 7.11 1.66 -0.49
C ILE A 79 6.79 1.81 -1.98
N ILE A 80 7.25 2.89 -2.61
CA ILE A 80 7.05 3.16 -4.04
C ILE A 80 7.64 2.02 -4.89
N SER A 81 8.86 1.59 -4.56
CA SER A 81 9.54 0.50 -5.27
C SER A 81 8.77 -0.82 -5.18
N ILE A 82 8.30 -1.19 -3.97
CA ILE A 82 7.50 -2.40 -3.75
C ILE A 82 6.17 -2.31 -4.52
N GLU A 83 5.45 -1.19 -4.45
CA GLU A 83 4.19 -1.00 -5.16
C GLU A 83 4.38 -1.05 -6.69
N GLU A 84 5.48 -0.51 -7.21
CA GLU A 84 5.81 -0.60 -8.63
C GLU A 84 6.11 -2.04 -9.07
N PHE A 85 6.87 -2.80 -8.29
CA PHE A 85 7.12 -4.21 -8.57
C PHE A 85 5.83 -5.04 -8.53
N VAL A 86 4.94 -4.78 -7.56
CA VAL A 86 3.61 -5.41 -7.50
C VAL A 86 2.79 -5.07 -8.76
N LYS A 87 2.78 -3.80 -9.18
CA LYS A 87 2.07 -3.36 -10.40
C LYS A 87 2.61 -4.06 -11.65
N LYS A 88 3.93 -4.26 -11.74
CA LYS A 88 4.60 -4.99 -12.83
C LYS A 88 4.56 -6.52 -12.66
N LYS A 89 3.91 -7.04 -11.61
CA LYS A 89 3.82 -8.47 -11.26
C LYS A 89 5.20 -9.13 -11.03
N LYS A 90 6.21 -8.37 -10.61
CA LYS A 90 7.57 -8.82 -10.33
C LYS A 90 7.70 -9.35 -8.89
N TYR A 91 7.01 -10.45 -8.59
CA TYR A 91 6.89 -10.94 -7.20
C TYR A 91 8.18 -11.49 -6.61
N HIS A 92 9.11 -11.97 -7.43
CA HIS A 92 10.45 -12.35 -6.95
C HIS A 92 11.23 -11.13 -6.42
N ASP A 93 11.16 -9.99 -7.12
CA ASP A 93 11.80 -8.75 -6.67
C ASP A 93 11.16 -8.22 -5.38
N VAL A 94 9.83 -8.31 -5.26
CA VAL A 94 9.09 -7.97 -4.02
C VAL A 94 9.54 -8.86 -2.85
N TYR A 95 9.73 -10.15 -3.10
CA TYR A 95 10.19 -11.07 -2.07
C TYR A 95 11.60 -10.72 -1.60
N GLU A 96 12.55 -10.50 -2.51
CA GLU A 96 13.94 -10.20 -2.14
C GLU A 96 14.06 -8.88 -1.38
N ILE A 97 13.40 -7.80 -1.82
CA ILE A 97 13.44 -6.51 -1.10
C ILE A 97 12.81 -6.63 0.29
N THR A 98 11.65 -7.28 0.42
CA THR A 98 10.98 -7.41 1.72
C THR A 98 11.72 -8.36 2.67
N LYS A 99 12.35 -9.41 2.15
CA LYS A 99 13.23 -10.31 2.90
C LYS A 99 14.45 -9.56 3.45
N LEU A 100 15.04 -8.69 2.65
CA LEU A 100 16.15 -7.83 3.09
C LEU A 100 15.69 -6.87 4.19
N GLU A 101 14.57 -6.15 4.01
CA GLU A 101 14.03 -5.24 5.03
C GLU A 101 13.73 -5.96 6.35
N ARG A 102 13.18 -7.18 6.29
CA ARG A 102 12.95 -7.99 7.50
C ARG A 102 14.23 -8.33 8.25
N LYS A 103 15.32 -8.62 7.54
CA LYS A 103 16.64 -8.86 8.16
C LYS A 103 17.23 -7.58 8.76
N LEU A 104 17.09 -6.45 8.07
CA LEU A 104 17.60 -5.16 8.53
C LEU A 104 16.87 -4.64 9.78
N ARG A 105 15.64 -5.12 10.04
CA ARG A 105 14.82 -4.69 11.18
C ARG A 105 15.51 -4.82 12.54
N GLU A 106 16.37 -5.84 12.73
CA GLU A 106 17.13 -6.02 13.98
C GLU A 106 18.10 -4.88 14.26
N ALA A 107 18.73 -4.34 13.20
CA ALA A 107 19.68 -3.24 13.30
C ALA A 107 19.01 -1.87 13.15
N ARG A 108 17.90 -1.81 12.40
CA ARG A 108 17.18 -0.57 12.06
C ARG A 108 15.69 -0.82 11.99
N ASP A 109 14.99 -0.60 13.10
CA ASP A 109 13.53 -0.58 13.13
C ASP A 109 12.99 0.77 12.63
N LEU A 110 12.26 0.73 11.51
CA LEU A 110 11.65 1.89 10.84
C LEU A 110 10.17 2.10 11.23
N GLY A 111 9.71 1.39 12.26
CA GLY A 111 8.40 1.57 12.86
C GLY A 111 7.35 0.59 12.36
N ARG A 112 6.33 0.38 13.21
CA ARG A 112 5.28 -0.64 13.04
C ARG A 112 4.58 -0.57 11.68
N MET A 113 4.21 0.62 11.21
CA MET A 113 3.49 0.78 9.95
C MET A 113 4.32 0.32 8.76
N PHE A 114 5.60 0.70 8.71
CA PHE A 114 6.50 0.22 7.66
C PHE A 114 6.75 -1.28 7.78
N ASN A 115 7.01 -1.79 8.98
CA ASN A 115 7.24 -3.21 9.22
C ASN A 115 6.05 -4.08 8.82
N GLN A 116 4.83 -3.68 9.18
CA GLN A 116 3.62 -4.40 8.83
C GLN A 116 3.37 -4.36 7.31
N PHE A 117 3.69 -3.24 6.63
CA PHE A 117 3.68 -3.13 5.17
C PHE A 117 4.63 -4.14 4.51
N VAL A 118 5.89 -4.16 4.99
CA VAL A 118 6.91 -5.11 4.53
C VAL A 118 6.45 -6.55 4.76
N ASP A 119 5.87 -6.85 5.92
CA ASP A 119 5.49 -8.21 6.30
C ASP A 119 4.36 -8.78 5.43
N TRP A 120 3.29 -8.03 5.16
CA TRP A 120 2.25 -8.57 4.28
C TRP A 120 2.74 -8.75 2.85
N HIS A 121 3.63 -7.87 2.36
CA HIS A 121 4.20 -8.00 1.02
C HIS A 121 5.15 -9.20 0.95
N TYR A 122 5.91 -9.46 2.01
CA TYR A 122 6.73 -10.65 2.14
C TYR A 122 5.89 -11.93 2.09
N PHE A 123 4.84 -12.06 2.91
CA PHE A 123 4.02 -13.26 2.93
C PHE A 123 3.28 -13.46 1.59
N ARG A 124 2.69 -12.39 1.05
CA ARG A 124 2.00 -12.47 -0.24
C ARG A 124 2.94 -12.83 -1.39
N SER A 125 4.13 -12.24 -1.46
CA SER A 125 5.10 -12.57 -2.51
C SER A 125 5.61 -13.99 -2.35
N SER A 126 5.93 -14.43 -1.12
CA SER A 126 6.33 -15.81 -0.78
C SER A 126 5.31 -16.84 -1.25
N GLN A 127 4.03 -16.57 -1.05
CA GLN A 127 2.94 -17.44 -1.51
C GLN A 127 2.85 -17.48 -3.04
N ILE A 128 2.96 -16.35 -3.72
CA ILE A 128 2.87 -16.29 -5.20
C ILE A 128 4.03 -17.04 -5.86
N ILE A 129 5.24 -16.97 -5.30
CA ILE A 129 6.41 -17.67 -5.82
C ILE A 129 6.50 -19.14 -5.37
N GLY A 130 5.55 -19.61 -4.54
CA GLY A 130 5.44 -21.01 -4.14
C GLY A 130 6.29 -21.44 -2.94
N LEU A 131 6.76 -20.50 -2.12
CA LEU A 131 7.54 -20.82 -0.90
C LEU A 131 6.67 -21.25 0.29
N ILE A 132 5.42 -20.80 0.34
CA ILE A 132 4.45 -21.12 1.40
C ILE A 132 3.09 -21.41 0.77
N SER A 133 2.24 -22.15 1.49
CA SER A 133 0.86 -22.40 1.05
C SER A 133 -0.01 -21.13 1.16
N TRP A 134 -1.19 -21.15 0.54
CA TRP A 134 -2.12 -20.03 0.66
C TRP A 134 -2.75 -19.97 2.06
N GLU A 135 -2.92 -21.11 2.71
CA GLU A 135 -3.40 -21.23 4.10
C GLU A 135 -2.38 -20.64 5.08
N GLU A 136 -1.10 -21.00 4.94
CA GLU A 136 0.00 -20.44 5.73
C GLU A 136 0.11 -18.92 5.54
N CYS A 137 -0.03 -18.45 4.29
CA CYS A 137 -0.07 -17.02 3.99
C CYS A 137 -1.21 -16.31 4.71
N VAL A 138 -2.43 -16.86 4.67
CA VAL A 138 -3.59 -16.29 5.36
C VAL A 138 -3.39 -16.30 6.88
N GLU A 139 -2.81 -17.36 7.45
CA GLU A 139 -2.51 -17.43 8.88
C GLU A 139 -1.54 -16.33 9.31
N HIS A 140 -0.41 -16.19 8.60
CA HIS A 140 0.55 -15.12 8.86
C HIS A 140 -0.05 -13.72 8.72
N LEU A 141 -0.87 -13.49 7.69
CA LEU A 141 -1.57 -12.21 7.51
C LEU A 141 -2.57 -11.93 8.64
N LYS A 142 -3.27 -12.96 9.16
CA LYS A 142 -4.16 -12.83 10.32
C LYS A 142 -3.38 -12.50 11.60
N GLN A 143 -2.19 -13.07 11.79
CA GLN A 143 -1.32 -12.73 12.92
C GLN A 143 -0.93 -11.25 12.93
N LEU A 144 -0.73 -10.63 11.76
CA LEU A 144 -0.46 -9.18 11.66
C LEU A 144 -1.62 -8.30 12.17
N LEU A 145 -2.86 -8.82 12.15
CA LEU A 145 -4.06 -8.14 12.65
C LEU A 145 -4.27 -8.28 14.17
N LEU A 146 -3.64 -9.27 14.81
CA LEU A 146 -3.84 -9.60 16.24
C LEU A 146 -3.03 -8.73 17.20
N SER A 147 -2.22 -7.80 16.69
CA SER A 147 -1.37 -6.94 17.52
C SER A 147 -2.21 -6.01 18.42
N LYS A 148 -2.26 -6.34 19.72
CA LYS A 148 -3.09 -5.71 20.78
C LYS A 148 -2.61 -4.33 21.24
N GLU A 149 -2.15 -3.47 20.33
CA GLU A 149 -1.85 -2.10 20.71
C GLU A 149 -3.03 -1.18 20.40
N ILE A 150 -3.59 -0.69 21.48
CA ILE A 150 -4.69 0.24 21.62
C ILE A 150 -4.35 1.50 20.82
N ASN A 151 -4.88 1.63 19.60
CA ASN A 151 -5.56 2.85 19.15
C ASN A 151 -5.90 2.78 17.65
N LYS A 152 -7.21 2.74 17.37
CA LYS A 152 -7.88 2.90 16.07
C LYS A 152 -7.59 1.81 15.05
N VAL A 153 -8.67 1.23 14.50
CA VAL A 153 -8.61 0.44 13.25
C VAL A 153 -7.88 1.29 12.22
N HIS A 154 -6.61 0.98 11.99
CA HIS A 154 -5.82 1.72 11.04
C HIS A 154 -6.26 1.27 9.65
N PHE A 155 -6.38 2.22 8.72
CA PHE A 155 -6.62 1.95 7.31
C PHE A 155 -5.70 0.83 6.77
N GLN A 156 -4.52 0.70 7.35
CA GLN A 156 -3.56 -0.37 7.06
C GLN A 156 -4.06 -1.79 7.37
N ASP A 157 -4.77 -2.01 8.47
CA ASP A 157 -5.36 -3.32 8.79
C ASP A 157 -6.42 -3.72 7.75
N LEU A 158 -7.16 -2.74 7.23
CA LEU A 158 -8.13 -2.95 6.15
C LEU A 158 -7.44 -3.31 4.83
N ARG A 159 -6.23 -2.78 4.57
CA ARG A 159 -5.41 -3.20 3.42
C ARG A 159 -4.99 -4.67 3.57
N ILE A 160 -4.60 -5.10 4.76
CA ILE A 160 -4.25 -6.51 5.05
C ILE A 160 -5.47 -7.41 4.88
N LYS A 161 -6.64 -7.02 5.41
CA LYS A 161 -7.91 -7.75 5.17
C LYS A 161 -8.21 -7.91 3.68
N ASN A 162 -7.95 -6.88 2.87
CA ASN A 162 -8.10 -6.98 1.42
C ASN A 162 -7.08 -7.95 0.79
N VAL A 163 -5.84 -8.01 1.27
CA VAL A 163 -4.87 -9.02 0.81
C VAL A 163 -5.36 -10.43 1.15
N ILE A 164 -5.82 -10.67 2.38
CA ILE A 164 -6.42 -11.95 2.80
C ILE A 164 -7.58 -12.31 1.88
N ALA A 165 -8.51 -11.37 1.64
CA ALA A 165 -9.66 -11.60 0.78
C ALA A 165 -9.26 -11.96 -0.66
N ASN A 166 -8.22 -11.34 -1.23
CA ASN A 166 -7.71 -11.71 -2.55
C ASN A 166 -7.14 -13.12 -2.55
N VAL A 167 -6.34 -13.50 -1.55
CA VAL A 167 -5.75 -14.84 -1.43
C VAL A 167 -6.87 -15.89 -1.33
N CYS A 168 -7.86 -15.69 -0.47
CA CYS A 168 -9.03 -16.57 -0.35
C CYS A 168 -9.80 -16.69 -1.67
N ALA A 169 -10.06 -15.56 -2.35
CA ALA A 169 -10.80 -15.54 -3.62
C ALA A 169 -10.06 -16.29 -4.74
N GLU A 170 -8.75 -16.12 -4.84
CA GLU A 170 -7.91 -16.83 -5.84
C GLU A 170 -7.91 -18.35 -5.63
N ASN A 171 -8.07 -18.79 -4.37
CA ASN A 171 -8.10 -20.20 -3.99
C ASN A 171 -9.53 -20.74 -3.79
N ARG A 172 -10.54 -20.04 -4.29
CA ARG A 172 -11.97 -20.42 -4.26
C ARG A 172 -12.62 -20.52 -2.88
N ASP A 173 -11.98 -20.01 -1.83
CA ASP A 173 -12.63 -19.77 -0.54
C ASP A 173 -13.42 -18.44 -0.61
N TYR A 174 -14.50 -18.46 -1.39
CA TYR A 174 -15.32 -17.28 -1.63
C TYR A 174 -16.03 -16.80 -0.38
N LYS A 175 -16.36 -17.70 0.56
CA LYS A 175 -17.06 -17.37 1.80
C LYS A 175 -16.22 -16.46 2.69
N GLU A 176 -14.96 -16.82 2.97
CA GLU A 176 -14.08 -15.96 3.77
C GLU A 176 -13.68 -14.69 3.00
N ALA A 177 -13.49 -14.77 1.68
CA ALA A 177 -13.21 -13.59 0.86
C ALA A 177 -14.36 -12.55 0.91
N GLN A 178 -15.61 -12.98 0.72
CA GLN A 178 -16.79 -12.10 0.83
C GLN A 178 -16.87 -11.44 2.20
N LYS A 179 -16.69 -12.22 3.28
CA LYS A 179 -16.73 -11.72 4.66
C LYS A 179 -15.74 -10.58 4.85
N HIS A 180 -14.49 -10.75 4.40
CA HIS A 180 -13.47 -9.71 4.51
C HIS A 180 -13.77 -8.48 3.64
N TYR A 181 -14.24 -8.66 2.40
CA TYR A 181 -14.64 -7.52 1.56
C TYR A 181 -15.79 -6.73 2.16
N ASN A 182 -16.84 -7.41 2.65
CA ASN A 182 -17.99 -6.76 3.27
C ASN A 182 -17.60 -6.01 4.55
N ASP A 183 -16.75 -6.60 5.40
CA ASP A 183 -16.21 -5.95 6.60
C ASP A 183 -15.46 -4.64 6.25
N ILE A 184 -14.65 -4.65 5.20
CA ILE A 184 -13.98 -3.44 4.71
C ILE A 184 -14.99 -2.40 4.20
N LEU A 185 -15.98 -2.80 3.40
CA LEU A 185 -16.96 -1.86 2.81
C LEU A 185 -17.90 -1.25 3.85
N ASN A 186 -18.22 -1.99 4.91
CA ASN A 186 -19.08 -1.58 6.03
C ASN A 186 -18.35 -0.71 7.06
N THR A 187 -17.02 -0.64 7.02
CA THR A 187 -16.24 0.20 7.91
C THR A 187 -16.45 1.68 7.60
N ASN A 188 -16.85 2.46 8.62
CA ASN A 188 -17.15 3.89 8.47
C ASN A 188 -15.93 4.76 8.81
N ILE A 189 -15.06 4.99 7.84
CA ILE A 189 -13.91 5.89 7.95
C ILE A 189 -14.07 7.05 6.96
N LYS A 190 -14.14 8.29 7.47
CA LYS A 190 -14.27 9.53 6.67
C LYS A 190 -12.91 10.07 6.18
N LEU A 191 -12.07 9.18 5.65
CA LEU A 191 -10.79 9.56 5.04
C LEU A 191 -10.87 9.36 3.53
N GLU A 192 -10.56 10.39 2.74
CA GLU A 192 -10.62 10.33 1.27
C GLU A 192 -9.75 9.18 0.71
N ALA A 193 -8.54 8.99 1.25
CA ALA A 193 -7.67 7.88 0.88
C ALA A 193 -8.31 6.49 1.14
N PHE A 194 -9.15 6.36 2.17
CA PHE A 194 -9.91 5.14 2.42
C PHE A 194 -11.07 4.97 1.44
N GLN A 195 -11.78 6.07 1.12
CA GLN A 195 -12.86 6.02 0.13
C GLN A 195 -12.33 5.63 -1.26
N ARG A 196 -11.18 6.16 -1.69
CA ARG A 196 -10.49 5.71 -2.91
C ARG A 196 -10.12 4.23 -2.86
N PHE A 197 -9.64 3.74 -1.72
CA PHE A 197 -9.33 2.32 -1.56
C PHE A 197 -10.56 1.41 -1.69
N LYS A 198 -11.76 1.85 -1.25
CA LYS A 198 -12.99 1.08 -1.44
C LYS A 198 -13.27 0.78 -2.91
N LEU A 199 -12.84 1.61 -3.86
CA LEU A 199 -13.02 1.35 -5.30
C LEU A 199 -12.40 0.01 -5.74
N LYS A 200 -11.20 -0.30 -5.23
CA LYS A 200 -10.56 -1.59 -5.49
C LYS A 200 -11.33 -2.74 -4.86
N VAL A 201 -11.88 -2.53 -3.67
CA VAL A 201 -12.68 -3.52 -2.93
C VAL A 201 -14.01 -3.80 -3.64
N TYR A 202 -14.70 -2.76 -4.14
CA TYR A 202 -15.91 -2.91 -4.97
C TYR A 202 -15.63 -3.73 -6.22
N PHE A 203 -14.54 -3.44 -6.93
CA PHE A 203 -14.15 -4.21 -8.11
C PHE A 203 -13.86 -5.68 -7.76
N ASN A 204 -13.09 -5.92 -6.70
CA ASN A 204 -12.75 -7.28 -6.27
C ASN A 204 -13.98 -8.09 -5.84
N LEU A 205 -14.90 -7.48 -5.09
CA LEU A 205 -16.13 -8.14 -4.63
C LEU A 205 -17.11 -8.40 -5.78
N SER A 206 -17.28 -7.46 -6.70
CA SER A 206 -18.13 -7.67 -7.90
C SER A 206 -17.57 -8.79 -8.77
N LYS A 207 -16.25 -8.82 -8.99
CA LYS A 207 -15.56 -9.92 -9.68
C LYS A 207 -15.78 -11.27 -8.99
N LEU A 208 -15.72 -11.30 -7.66
CA LEU A 208 -16.00 -12.51 -6.89
C LEU A 208 -17.45 -12.99 -7.10
N TYR A 209 -18.44 -12.11 -6.97
CA TYR A 209 -19.85 -12.47 -7.22
C TYR A 209 -20.09 -12.97 -8.64
N PHE A 210 -19.40 -12.40 -9.63
CA PHE A 210 -19.45 -12.90 -11.00
C PHE A 210 -18.94 -14.35 -11.12
N TYR A 211 -17.84 -14.71 -10.43
CA TYR A 211 -17.34 -16.09 -10.43
C TYR A 211 -18.29 -17.07 -9.73
N GLU A 212 -19.05 -16.61 -8.75
CA GLU A 212 -20.12 -17.38 -8.12
C GLU A 212 -21.43 -17.39 -8.91
N LYS A 213 -21.45 -16.75 -10.09
CA LYS A 213 -22.64 -16.61 -10.96
C LYS A 213 -23.77 -15.80 -10.32
N LEU A 214 -23.46 -15.01 -9.28
CA LEU A 214 -24.36 -14.09 -8.61
C LEU A 214 -24.36 -12.75 -9.36
N TYR A 215 -24.87 -12.78 -10.60
CA TYR A 215 -24.73 -11.67 -11.53
C TYR A 215 -25.46 -10.40 -11.09
N GLU A 216 -26.66 -10.51 -10.50
CA GLU A 216 -27.35 -9.35 -9.92
C GLU A 216 -26.49 -8.64 -8.87
N GLN A 217 -25.89 -9.39 -7.94
CA GLN A 217 -25.05 -8.84 -6.87
C GLN A 217 -23.75 -8.25 -7.42
N SER A 218 -23.16 -8.89 -8.44
CA SER A 218 -21.99 -8.35 -9.14
C SER A 218 -22.28 -6.97 -9.74
N ILE A 219 -23.43 -6.80 -10.40
CA ILE A 219 -23.86 -5.52 -10.98
C ILE A 219 -24.06 -4.49 -9.87
N GLU A 220 -24.82 -4.82 -8.83
CA GLU A 220 -25.12 -3.90 -7.72
C GLU A 220 -23.84 -3.36 -7.06
N ILE A 221 -22.87 -4.24 -6.78
CA ILE A 221 -21.59 -3.85 -6.19
C ILE A 221 -20.73 -3.03 -7.16
N ALA A 222 -20.70 -3.40 -8.45
CA ALA A 222 -19.97 -2.64 -9.45
C ALA A 222 -20.55 -1.21 -9.60
N GLU A 223 -21.87 -1.06 -9.61
CA GLU A 223 -22.56 0.23 -9.70
C GLU A 223 -22.33 1.12 -8.48
N LYS A 224 -22.31 0.54 -7.27
CA LYS A 224 -21.88 1.26 -6.05
C LYS A 224 -20.45 1.79 -6.20
N GLY A 225 -19.55 0.99 -6.77
CA GLY A 225 -18.18 1.41 -7.07
C GLY A 225 -18.11 2.52 -8.13
N ILE A 226 -18.90 2.43 -9.20
CA ILE A 226 -18.98 3.46 -10.26
C ILE A 226 -19.47 4.78 -9.68
N LYS A 227 -20.53 4.75 -8.86
CA LYS A 227 -21.07 5.94 -8.19
C LYS A 227 -20.00 6.60 -7.31
N LEU A 228 -19.35 5.83 -6.44
CA LEU A 228 -18.29 6.37 -5.57
C LEU A 228 -17.10 6.91 -6.37
N SER A 229 -16.73 6.23 -7.47
CA SER A 229 -15.64 6.68 -8.34
C SER A 229 -15.94 8.04 -8.98
N LYS A 230 -17.19 8.27 -9.42
CA LYS A 230 -17.63 9.57 -9.94
C LYS A 230 -17.63 10.66 -8.86
N GLU A 231 -18.12 10.34 -7.66
CA GLU A 231 -18.13 11.28 -6.52
C GLU A 231 -16.71 11.70 -6.10
N LEU A 232 -15.72 10.81 -6.23
CA LEU A 232 -14.31 11.06 -5.89
C LEU A 232 -13.48 11.60 -7.06
N GLU A 233 -14.07 11.73 -8.25
CA GLU A 233 -13.37 12.04 -9.50
C GLU A 233 -12.16 11.11 -9.77
N ASP A 234 -12.26 9.84 -9.32
CA ASP A 234 -11.16 8.88 -9.35
C ASP A 234 -11.41 7.81 -10.42
N ILE A 235 -10.68 7.92 -11.53
CA ILE A 235 -10.79 7.01 -12.68
C ILE A 235 -9.97 5.72 -12.55
N SER A 236 -9.21 5.52 -11.45
CA SER A 236 -8.24 4.42 -11.30
C SER A 236 -8.86 3.03 -11.51
N MET A 237 -10.09 2.85 -11.02
CA MET A 237 -10.87 1.62 -11.10
C MET A 237 -12.15 1.73 -11.94
N LEU A 238 -12.52 2.93 -12.40
CA LEU A 238 -13.78 3.19 -13.06
C LEU A 238 -14.00 2.33 -14.32
N GLY A 239 -12.98 2.24 -15.19
CA GLY A 239 -13.07 1.42 -16.41
C GLY A 239 -13.22 -0.07 -16.10
N ASN A 240 -12.55 -0.56 -15.06
CA ASN A 240 -12.66 -1.95 -14.61
C ASN A 240 -14.06 -2.25 -14.05
N LEU A 241 -14.65 -1.30 -13.33
CA LEU A 241 -16.01 -1.45 -12.78
C LEU A 241 -17.07 -1.43 -13.87
N TYR A 242 -16.96 -0.53 -14.85
CA TYR A 242 -17.86 -0.53 -16.02
C TYR A 242 -17.79 -1.85 -16.78
N LEU A 243 -16.58 -2.36 -17.04
CA LEU A 243 -16.38 -3.64 -17.70
C LEU A 243 -16.98 -4.79 -16.89
N GLN A 244 -16.76 -4.82 -15.57
CA GLN A 244 -17.29 -5.87 -14.71
C GLN A 244 -18.83 -5.88 -14.68
N ALA A 245 -19.45 -4.70 -14.64
CA ALA A 245 -20.89 -4.55 -14.72
C ALA A 245 -21.42 -5.02 -16.08
N SER A 246 -20.82 -4.60 -17.20
CA SER A 246 -21.28 -5.02 -18.54
C SER A 246 -21.19 -6.54 -18.75
N GLN A 247 -20.10 -7.16 -18.30
CA GLN A 247 -19.95 -8.62 -18.34
C GLN A 247 -21.05 -9.33 -17.53
N SER A 248 -21.37 -8.80 -16.36
CA SER A 248 -22.40 -9.37 -15.47
C SER A 248 -23.79 -9.20 -16.07
N MET A 249 -24.10 -8.02 -16.63
CA MET A 249 -25.36 -7.74 -17.34
C MET A 249 -25.54 -8.68 -18.54
N PHE A 250 -24.48 -8.87 -19.33
CA PHE A 250 -24.47 -9.78 -20.47
C PHE A 250 -24.75 -11.23 -20.06
N LYS A 251 -24.14 -11.72 -18.98
CA LYS A 251 -24.41 -13.07 -18.47
C LYS A 251 -25.80 -13.22 -17.88
N LEU A 252 -26.36 -12.16 -17.28
CA LEU A 252 -27.69 -12.20 -16.66
C LEU A 252 -28.83 -12.26 -17.69
N ARG A 253 -28.62 -11.78 -18.92
CA ARG A 253 -29.62 -11.78 -20.03
C ARG A 253 -30.95 -11.09 -19.70
N LYS A 254 -30.95 -10.16 -18.75
CA LYS A 254 -32.12 -9.32 -18.39
C LYS A 254 -32.00 -7.88 -18.87
N PHE A 255 -30.83 -7.47 -19.35
CA PHE A 255 -30.55 -6.12 -19.81
C PHE A 255 -30.57 -6.05 -21.33
N ASN A 256 -31.06 -4.94 -21.87
CA ASN A 256 -31.00 -4.70 -23.32
C ASN A 256 -29.56 -4.40 -23.76
N SER A 257 -29.29 -4.65 -25.04
CA SER A 257 -27.97 -4.47 -25.63
C SER A 257 -27.44 -3.04 -25.55
N ILE A 258 -28.33 -2.05 -25.66
CA ILE A 258 -27.98 -0.62 -25.58
C ILE A 258 -27.35 -0.30 -24.22
N THR A 259 -27.97 -0.76 -23.13
CA THR A 259 -27.47 -0.55 -21.76
C THR A 259 -26.11 -1.22 -21.56
N ILE A 260 -25.94 -2.45 -22.06
CA ILE A 260 -24.67 -3.17 -21.98
C ILE A 260 -23.58 -2.40 -22.76
N GLN A 261 -23.93 -1.93 -23.96
CA GLN A 261 -23.02 -1.20 -24.83
C GLN A 261 -22.58 0.14 -24.24
N ASP A 262 -23.46 0.86 -23.55
CA ASP A 262 -23.12 2.11 -22.86
C ASP A 262 -22.02 1.90 -21.81
N TYR A 263 -22.10 0.81 -21.04
CA TYR A 263 -21.05 0.46 -20.06
C TYR A 263 -19.74 0.08 -20.76
N ILE A 264 -19.81 -0.67 -21.87
CA ILE A 264 -18.63 -1.05 -22.66
C ILE A 264 -17.93 0.19 -23.25
N VAL A 265 -18.68 1.12 -23.83
CA VAL A 265 -18.14 2.37 -24.41
C VAL A 265 -17.41 3.19 -23.34
N ASN A 266 -18.01 3.34 -22.16
CA ASN A 266 -17.38 4.02 -21.04
C ASN A 266 -16.08 3.33 -20.58
N ALA A 267 -16.09 2.00 -20.46
CA ALA A 267 -14.88 1.22 -20.12
C ALA A 267 -13.78 1.40 -21.18
N LYS A 268 -14.14 1.33 -22.46
CA LYS A 268 -13.23 1.45 -23.61
C LYS A 268 -12.57 2.83 -23.66
N PHE A 269 -13.33 3.90 -23.48
CA PHE A 269 -12.82 5.26 -23.41
C PHE A 269 -11.75 5.40 -22.31
N LEU A 270 -12.04 4.90 -21.10
CA LEU A 270 -11.12 4.98 -19.97
C LEU A 270 -9.85 4.16 -20.18
N PHE A 271 -9.94 2.99 -20.80
CA PHE A 271 -8.76 2.17 -21.10
C PHE A 271 -7.89 2.73 -22.23
N GLN A 272 -8.49 3.40 -23.21
CA GLN A 272 -7.75 4.18 -24.22
C GLN A 272 -7.00 5.33 -23.56
N LEU A 273 -7.69 6.12 -22.74
CA LEU A 273 -7.11 7.25 -22.00
C LEU A 273 -5.94 6.81 -21.10
N THR A 274 -6.09 5.67 -20.42
CA THR A 274 -5.08 5.13 -19.48
C THR A 274 -4.07 4.17 -20.13
N LYS A 275 -4.09 4.02 -21.46
CA LYS A 275 -3.19 3.15 -22.24
C LYS A 275 -3.12 1.69 -21.75
N LYS A 276 -4.26 1.12 -21.34
CA LYS A 276 -4.36 -0.28 -20.86
C LYS A 276 -4.66 -1.25 -22.01
N GLN A 277 -3.65 -1.58 -22.81
CA GLN A 277 -3.81 -2.37 -24.04
C GLN A 277 -4.48 -3.74 -23.83
N GLN A 278 -4.08 -4.49 -22.79
CA GLN A 278 -4.68 -5.80 -22.48
C GLN A 278 -6.18 -5.71 -22.18
N SER A 279 -6.62 -4.64 -21.52
CA SER A 279 -8.04 -4.42 -21.23
C SER A 279 -8.83 -4.06 -22.49
N LEU A 280 -8.20 -3.39 -23.47
CA LEU A 280 -8.82 -3.10 -24.77
C LEU A 280 -8.99 -4.35 -25.63
N GLU A 281 -8.01 -5.26 -25.62
CA GLU A 281 -8.11 -6.56 -26.28
C GLU A 281 -9.26 -7.39 -25.70
N PHE A 282 -9.38 -7.39 -24.36
CA PHE A 282 -10.49 -8.05 -23.68
C PHE A 282 -11.87 -7.47 -24.07
N ILE A 283 -11.98 -6.14 -24.18
CA ILE A 283 -13.23 -5.50 -24.63
C ILE A 283 -13.61 -5.94 -26.05
N LYS A 284 -12.65 -6.01 -26.98
CA LYS A 284 -12.92 -6.44 -28.36
C LYS A 284 -13.51 -7.84 -28.42
N GLU A 285 -12.98 -8.75 -27.61
CA GLU A 285 -13.49 -10.12 -27.51
C GLU A 285 -14.91 -10.16 -26.91
N LEU A 286 -15.17 -9.35 -25.89
CA LEU A 286 -16.52 -9.22 -25.32
C LEU A 286 -17.53 -8.64 -26.32
N GLU A 287 -17.15 -7.60 -27.06
CA GLU A 287 -17.98 -7.01 -28.13
C GLU A 287 -18.32 -8.07 -29.19
N LYS A 288 -17.36 -8.90 -29.59
CA LYS A 288 -17.58 -10.00 -30.56
C LYS A 288 -18.60 -11.02 -30.03
N GLN A 289 -18.47 -11.45 -28.77
CA GLN A 289 -19.39 -12.40 -28.15
C GLN A 289 -20.82 -11.87 -28.05
N ILE A 290 -20.99 -10.56 -27.84
CA ILE A 290 -22.30 -9.91 -27.80
C ILE A 290 -22.95 -9.97 -29.19
N SER A 291 -22.22 -9.56 -30.23
CA SER A 291 -22.73 -9.57 -31.61
C SER A 291 -23.12 -10.97 -32.09
N GLU A 292 -22.33 -12.00 -31.77
CA GLU A 292 -22.64 -13.39 -32.14
C GLU A 292 -23.93 -13.91 -31.49
N LEU A 293 -24.19 -13.52 -30.25
CA LEU A 293 -25.39 -13.91 -29.50
C LEU A 293 -26.65 -13.20 -30.00
N GLU A 294 -26.53 -11.94 -30.44
CA GLU A 294 -27.64 -11.21 -31.06
C GLU A 294 -28.02 -11.82 -32.41
N CYS A 295 -27.03 -12.20 -33.23
CA CYS A 295 -27.28 -12.87 -34.51
C CYS A 295 -27.91 -14.27 -34.35
N ALA A 296 -27.68 -14.95 -33.23
CA ALA A 296 -28.26 -16.28 -32.96
C ALA A 296 -29.70 -16.24 -32.42
N GLN A 297 -30.22 -15.05 -32.08
CA GLN A 297 -31.59 -14.85 -31.58
C GLN A 297 -32.55 -14.32 -32.65
N VAL A 298 -32.05 -14.07 -33.87
CA VAL A 298 -32.81 -13.70 -35.09
C VAL A 298 -33.03 -14.95 -35.93
#